data_AF-A0AAJ0X314-F1
#
_entry.id   AF-A0AAJ0X314-F1
#
_cell.length_a   1.000
_cell.length_b   1.000
_cell.length_c   1.000
_cell.angle_alpha   90.00
_cell.angle_beta   90.00
_cell.angle_gamma   90.00
#
_symmetry.space_group_name_H-M   'P 1'
#
loop_
_entity.id
_entity.type
_entity.pdbx_description
1 polymer ?
#
loop_
_entity_poly.entity_id
_entity_poly.type
_entity_poly.pdbx_seq_one_letter_code
_entity_poly.pdbx_strand_id
1 'polypeptide(L)'
;MARLETVTIVLIGLGLLVWGILSQAGASPTGIGDTISERTREILGGESSDLLARNITVSGAFSLTKLDLGNAPVGLLMLDYSNSEVDVTINGVRVTSDDVKMIIEQYEGAYAIEGRRLTLDGTAHKVRVNGVTLDTGSATVKVKTAGLIIDSLDSKSVDVRSFKVASLAGKLNLQDRVTLTLQSEPLEMTAFLGTVRIDESLYIEGKARRVFASGQDFRTVVS
;
A
#
# COMPACT_ATOMS: atom_id res chain seq x y z
N MET A 1 15.44 59.40 20.90
CA MET A 1 14.79 58.17 20.41
C MET A 1 13.87 58.53 19.23
N ALA A 2 14.39 58.61 17.99
CA ALA A 2 13.56 58.82 16.78
C ALA A 2 14.36 58.62 15.47
N ARG A 3 15.25 57.61 15.40
CA ARG A 3 16.04 57.35 14.17
C ARG A 3 16.17 55.87 13.79
N LEU A 4 15.50 54.95 14.49
CA LEU A 4 15.55 53.52 14.17
C LEU A 4 14.36 53.00 13.35
N GLU A 5 13.27 53.76 13.21
CA GLU A 5 12.05 53.25 12.55
C GLU A 5 11.99 53.56 11.04
N THR A 6 12.77 54.52 10.54
CA THR A 6 12.71 54.94 9.13
C THR A 6 13.48 54.01 8.20
N VAL A 7 14.46 53.25 8.70
CA VAL A 7 15.30 52.36 7.87
C VAL A 7 14.59 51.05 7.52
N THR A 8 13.70 50.57 8.39
CA THR A 8 13.00 49.29 8.19
C THR A 8 11.93 49.36 7.09
N ILE A 9 11.29 50.51 6.91
CA ILE A 9 10.23 50.69 5.91
C ILE A 9 10.80 50.77 4.48
N VAL A 10 12.01 51.30 4.31
CA VAL A 10 12.66 51.42 2.99
C VAL A 10 13.15 50.06 2.46
N LEU A 11 13.57 49.15 3.35
CA LEU A 11 14.02 47.81 2.95
C LEU A 11 12.87 46.89 2.50
N ILE A 12 11.68 47.03 3.09
CA ILE A 12 10.50 46.25 2.68
C ILE A 12 9.93 46.76 1.34
N GLY A 13 9.99 48.08 1.10
CA GLY A 13 9.57 48.68 -0.18
C GLY A 13 10.44 48.27 -1.37
N LEU A 14 11.76 48.12 -1.18
CA LEU A 14 12.68 47.67 -2.24
C LEU A 14 12.54 46.17 -2.54
N GLY A 15 12.22 45.33 -1.55
CA GLY A 15 12.01 43.89 -1.75
C GLY A 15 10.79 43.57 -2.63
N LEU A 16 9.70 44.34 -2.49
CA LEU A 16 8.49 44.15 -3.29
C LEU A 16 8.61 44.71 -4.71
N LEU A 17 9.45 45.73 -4.93
CA LEU A 17 9.68 46.30 -6.25
C LEU A 17 10.56 45.39 -7.13
N VAL A 18 11.49 44.64 -6.53
CA VAL A 18 12.28 43.61 -7.25
C VAL A 18 11.40 42.42 -7.66
N TRP A 19 10.42 42.04 -6.83
CA TRP A 19 9.49 40.95 -7.17
C TRP A 19 8.47 41.34 -8.26
N GLY A 20 8.07 42.62 -8.30
CA GLY A 20 7.16 43.15 -9.33
C GLY A 20 7.79 43.35 -10.72
N ILE A 21 9.11 43.53 -10.81
CA ILE A 21 9.81 43.68 -12.09
C ILE A 21 10.20 42.31 -12.69
N LEU A 22 10.44 41.29 -11.86
CA LEU A 22 10.72 39.93 -12.32
C LEU A 22 9.50 39.18 -12.87
N SER A 23 8.28 39.63 -12.59
CA SER A 23 7.05 39.01 -13.13
C SER A 23 6.62 39.54 -14.50
N GLN A 24 7.24 40.63 -15.00
CA GLN A 24 6.96 41.19 -16.33
C GLN A 24 8.00 40.84 -17.40
N ALA A 25 9.15 40.30 -17.01
CA ALA A 25 10.06 39.63 -17.93
C ALA A 25 9.65 38.16 -17.99
N GLY A 26 9.05 37.73 -19.12
CA GLY A 26 8.58 36.37 -19.38
C GLY A 26 9.67 35.29 -19.40
N ALA A 27 10.38 35.14 -18.30
CA ALA A 27 11.19 33.99 -17.96
C ALA A 27 10.39 33.19 -16.93
N SER A 28 9.55 32.27 -17.42
CA SER A 28 9.04 31.19 -16.57
C SER A 28 10.25 30.49 -15.93
N PRO A 29 10.35 30.41 -14.59
CA PRO A 29 11.34 29.56 -13.95
C PRO A 29 10.88 28.10 -14.11
N THR A 30 10.94 27.60 -15.34
CA THR A 30 10.97 26.17 -15.63
C THR A 30 12.26 25.64 -15.01
N GLY A 31 12.17 24.94 -13.89
CA GLY A 31 13.37 24.26 -13.36
C GLY A 31 13.37 23.86 -11.90
N ILE A 32 12.45 24.36 -11.06
CA ILE A 32 12.45 23.99 -9.62
C ILE A 32 11.11 23.41 -9.15
N GLY A 33 10.00 23.71 -9.84
CA GLY A 33 8.69 23.11 -9.55
C GLY A 33 8.49 21.70 -10.10
N ASP A 34 9.10 21.39 -11.24
CA ASP A 34 8.94 20.08 -11.91
C ASP A 34 9.83 19.00 -11.28
N THR A 35 10.94 19.36 -10.63
CA THR A 35 11.91 18.38 -10.12
C THR A 35 11.45 17.62 -8.88
N ILE A 36 10.38 18.05 -8.19
CA ILE A 36 9.84 17.31 -7.03
C ILE A 36 8.72 16.35 -7.46
N SER A 37 7.90 16.73 -8.45
CA SER A 37 6.92 15.82 -9.05
C SER A 37 7.59 14.76 -9.96
N GLU A 38 8.74 15.08 -10.54
CA GLU A 38 9.51 14.19 -11.40
C GLU A 38 10.53 13.33 -10.62
N ARG A 39 10.70 13.58 -9.30
CA ARG A 39 11.30 12.65 -8.34
C ARG A 39 10.31 11.57 -7.89
N THR A 40 9.52 11.05 -8.83
CA THR A 40 9.03 9.68 -8.73
C THR A 40 10.29 8.81 -8.80
N ARG A 41 10.88 8.53 -7.63
CA ARG A 41 12.14 7.80 -7.54
C ARG A 41 11.81 6.36 -7.89
N GLU A 42 11.92 6.02 -9.16
CA GLU A 42 12.07 4.63 -9.58
C GLU A 42 13.39 4.13 -8.99
N ILE A 43 13.32 3.57 -7.77
CA ILE A 43 14.52 3.13 -7.05
C ILE A 43 15.11 1.89 -7.74
N LEU A 44 14.36 1.20 -8.61
CA LEU A 44 14.82 0.04 -9.38
C LEU A 44 14.11 -0.09 -10.73
N GLY A 45 14.72 0.42 -11.81
CA GLY A 45 14.30 0.08 -13.18
C GLY A 45 14.72 1.06 -14.28
N GLY A 46 16.02 1.16 -14.58
CA GLY A 46 16.43 1.70 -15.88
C GLY A 46 15.93 0.80 -17.01
N GLU A 47 15.46 1.41 -18.10
CA GLU A 47 14.81 0.82 -19.29
C GLU A 47 15.63 -0.28 -19.98
N SER A 48 15.76 -1.46 -19.37
CA SER A 48 16.19 -2.66 -20.06
C SER A 48 15.00 -3.62 -20.15
N SER A 49 14.33 -3.50 -21.29
CA SER A 49 13.23 -4.33 -21.76
C SER A 49 13.73 -5.72 -22.11
N ASP A 50 14.08 -6.53 -21.12
CA ASP A 50 13.94 -7.99 -21.17
C ASP A 50 14.48 -8.64 -19.88
N LEU A 51 13.69 -9.56 -19.32
CA LEU A 51 14.18 -10.73 -18.57
C LEU A 51 14.76 -10.62 -17.15
N LEU A 52 14.33 -9.74 -16.24
CA LEU A 52 14.68 -9.95 -14.81
C LEU A 52 13.55 -9.54 -13.85
N ALA A 53 12.66 -10.48 -13.52
CA ALA A 53 11.96 -10.44 -12.24
C ALA A 53 13.03 -10.54 -11.14
N ARG A 54 13.41 -9.40 -10.56
CA ARG A 54 14.41 -9.39 -9.48
C ARG A 54 13.72 -9.78 -8.18
N ASN A 55 14.41 -10.55 -7.34
CA ASN A 55 13.91 -10.83 -5.99
C ASN A 55 13.84 -9.50 -5.24
N ILE A 56 12.65 -9.01 -4.88
CA ILE A 56 12.53 -7.84 -4.02
C ILE A 56 11.80 -8.28 -2.76
N THR A 57 12.58 -8.70 -1.76
CA THR A 57 12.05 -8.91 -0.42
C THR A 57 11.77 -7.55 0.17
N VAL A 58 10.52 -7.10 0.03
CA VAL A 58 9.97 -6.07 0.90
C VAL A 58 9.70 -6.72 2.23
N SER A 59 10.27 -6.24 3.32
CA SER A 59 9.89 -6.63 4.68
C SER A 59 9.79 -5.39 5.55
N GLY A 60 8.77 -5.34 6.40
CA GLY A 60 8.49 -4.20 7.25
C GLY A 60 7.22 -4.37 8.05
N ALA A 61 7.16 -3.73 9.21
CA ALA A 61 5.93 -3.51 9.95
C ALA A 61 5.39 -2.12 9.57
N PHE A 62 4.12 -2.04 9.20
CA PHE A 62 3.53 -0.79 8.76
C PHE A 62 2.15 -0.52 9.34
N SER A 63 1.82 0.76 9.55
CA SER A 63 0.46 1.18 9.88
C SER A 63 -0.36 1.29 8.59
N LEU A 64 -1.41 0.47 8.45
CA LEU A 64 -2.23 0.41 7.24
C LEU A 64 -3.40 1.41 7.31
N THR A 65 -3.52 2.23 6.27
CA THR A 65 -4.73 3.04 6.01
C THR A 65 -5.61 2.40 4.95
N LYS A 66 -5.02 2.03 3.81
CA LYS A 66 -5.73 1.37 2.70
C LYS A 66 -4.77 0.50 1.88
N LEU A 67 -5.12 -0.76 1.69
CA LEU A 67 -4.47 -1.74 0.82
C LEU A 67 -5.47 -2.16 -0.25
N ASP A 68 -5.08 -2.08 -1.51
CA ASP A 68 -5.87 -2.56 -2.63
C ASP A 68 -5.00 -3.49 -3.49
N LEU A 69 -5.48 -4.71 -3.66
CA LEU A 69 -4.84 -5.74 -4.47
C LEU A 69 -5.59 -5.97 -5.79
N GLY A 70 -6.74 -5.31 -5.99
CA GLY A 70 -7.64 -5.56 -7.10
C GLY A 70 -8.05 -7.04 -7.15
N ASN A 71 -8.02 -7.62 -8.36
CA ASN A 71 -8.21 -9.05 -8.55
C ASN A 71 -6.93 -9.80 -8.24
N ALA A 72 -6.92 -10.52 -7.11
CA ALA A 72 -5.76 -11.18 -6.57
C ALA A 72 -5.99 -12.69 -6.44
N PRO A 73 -5.33 -13.51 -7.28
CA PRO A 73 -5.04 -14.89 -6.95
C PRO A 73 -4.28 -14.96 -5.62
N VAL A 74 -4.85 -15.68 -4.65
CA VAL A 74 -4.22 -15.96 -3.37
C VAL A 74 -4.29 -17.45 -3.08
N GLY A 75 -3.13 -18.07 -2.87
CA GLY A 75 -3.06 -19.50 -2.59
C GLY A 75 -3.74 -19.89 -1.27
N LEU A 76 -3.56 -19.08 -0.23
CA LEU A 76 -4.17 -19.30 1.09
C LEU A 76 -4.46 -17.97 1.77
N LEU A 77 -5.69 -17.78 2.23
CA LEU A 77 -6.08 -16.70 3.14
C LEU A 77 -6.51 -17.32 4.48
N MET A 78 -5.90 -16.86 5.56
CA MET A 78 -6.33 -17.17 6.93
C MET A 78 -6.81 -15.88 7.57
N LEU A 79 -8.01 -15.93 8.13
CA LEU A 79 -8.72 -14.80 8.71
C LEU A 79 -9.13 -15.17 10.12
N ASP A 80 -8.81 -14.33 11.09
CA ASP A 80 -9.42 -14.38 12.42
C ASP A 80 -10.24 -13.10 12.59
N TYR A 81 -11.47 -13.23 13.06
CA TYR A 81 -12.31 -12.10 13.42
C TYR A 81 -13.24 -12.45 14.57
N SER A 82 -13.38 -11.50 15.49
CA SER A 82 -14.34 -11.49 16.57
C SER A 82 -15.25 -10.27 16.36
N ASN A 83 -16.56 -10.44 16.47
CA ASN A 83 -17.62 -9.43 16.22
C ASN A 83 -18.16 -9.34 14.78
N SER A 84 -19.43 -9.74 14.60
CA SER A 84 -20.10 -9.84 13.28
C SER A 84 -21.38 -9.00 13.18
N GLU A 85 -21.25 -7.67 13.35
CA GLU A 85 -22.24 -6.76 12.73
C GLU A 85 -22.20 -6.82 11.20
N VAL A 86 -21.18 -7.47 10.63
CA VAL A 86 -20.93 -7.56 9.18
C VAL A 86 -21.21 -8.96 8.64
N ASP A 87 -21.90 -9.00 7.50
CA ASP A 87 -22.26 -10.22 6.79
C ASP A 87 -21.07 -10.81 6.04
N VAL A 88 -20.60 -11.97 6.49
CA VAL A 88 -19.79 -12.86 5.66
C VAL A 88 -20.73 -13.86 4.99
N THR A 89 -20.69 -13.92 3.66
CA THR A 89 -21.51 -14.87 2.90
C THR A 89 -20.64 -15.85 2.14
N ILE A 90 -20.96 -17.14 2.30
CA ILE A 90 -20.32 -18.25 1.60
C ILE A 90 -21.41 -18.96 0.80
N ASN A 91 -21.29 -18.93 -0.53
CA ASN A 91 -22.36 -19.40 -1.45
C ASN A 91 -23.74 -18.78 -1.13
N GLY A 92 -23.77 -17.54 -0.66
CA GLY A 92 -25.00 -16.84 -0.27
C GLY A 92 -25.53 -17.21 1.12
N VAL A 93 -24.91 -18.16 1.81
CA VAL A 93 -25.23 -18.48 3.21
C VAL A 93 -24.44 -17.56 4.12
N ARG A 94 -25.14 -16.86 5.02
CA ARG A 94 -24.51 -16.00 6.02
C ARG A 94 -23.82 -16.84 7.09
N VAL A 95 -22.59 -16.48 7.43
CA VAL A 95 -21.85 -17.01 8.57
C VAL A 95 -22.03 -16.06 9.75
N THR A 96 -22.55 -16.57 10.86
CA THR A 96 -22.73 -15.83 12.12
C THR A 96 -22.08 -16.61 13.24
N SER A 97 -21.09 -16.00 13.89
CA SER A 97 -20.39 -16.54 15.05
C SER A 97 -19.62 -15.41 15.74
N ASP A 98 -19.41 -15.55 17.05
CA ASP A 98 -18.75 -14.53 17.87
C ASP A 98 -17.24 -14.51 17.63
N ASP A 99 -16.64 -15.69 17.47
CA ASP A 99 -15.25 -15.90 17.08
C ASP A 99 -15.19 -16.80 15.84
N VAL A 100 -14.54 -16.31 14.79
CA VAL A 100 -14.40 -17.07 13.56
C VAL A 100 -12.96 -17.09 13.08
N LYS A 101 -12.48 -18.30 12.89
CA LYS A 101 -11.30 -18.61 12.10
C LYS A 101 -11.74 -19.13 10.73
N MET A 102 -11.49 -18.34 9.69
CA MET A 102 -11.77 -18.72 8.31
C MET A 102 -10.49 -19.00 7.56
N ILE A 103 -10.47 -20.10 6.80
CA ILE A 103 -9.37 -20.47 5.91
C ILE A 103 -9.94 -20.61 4.51
N ILE A 104 -9.43 -19.83 3.55
CA ILE A 104 -9.85 -19.83 2.16
C ILE A 104 -8.66 -20.30 1.31
N GLU A 105 -8.81 -21.40 0.58
CA GLU A 105 -7.77 -21.94 -0.28
C GLU A 105 -8.08 -21.61 -1.75
N GLN A 106 -7.03 -21.20 -2.49
CA GLN A 106 -7.10 -20.84 -3.90
C GLN A 106 -8.20 -19.81 -4.19
N TYR A 107 -8.10 -18.66 -3.51
CA TYR A 107 -9.01 -17.54 -3.70
C TYR A 107 -8.66 -16.78 -4.99
N GLU A 108 -9.68 -16.43 -5.75
CA GLU A 108 -9.60 -15.55 -6.92
C GLU A 108 -10.73 -14.53 -6.85
N GLY A 109 -10.39 -13.25 -6.77
CA GLY A 109 -11.38 -12.18 -6.78
C GLY A 109 -10.83 -10.88 -6.23
N ALA A 110 -11.74 -9.93 -5.99
CA ALA A 110 -11.42 -8.63 -5.45
C ALA A 110 -10.96 -8.76 -3.99
N TYR A 111 -9.88 -8.08 -3.64
CA TYR A 111 -9.34 -8.00 -2.29
C TYR A 111 -9.01 -6.54 -1.99
N ALA A 112 -9.62 -5.99 -0.95
CA ALA A 112 -9.30 -4.66 -0.45
C ALA A 112 -9.42 -4.58 1.08
N ILE A 113 -8.57 -3.76 1.69
CA ILE A 113 -8.56 -3.49 3.13
C ILE A 113 -8.50 -1.99 3.36
N GLU A 114 -9.39 -1.48 4.21
CA GLU A 114 -9.40 -0.09 4.67
C GLU A 114 -9.37 -0.06 6.20
N GLY A 115 -8.25 0.39 6.76
CA GLY A 115 -7.91 0.19 8.17
C GLY A 115 -7.89 -1.30 8.52
N ARG A 116 -8.86 -1.74 9.33
CA ARG A 116 -9.08 -3.15 9.70
C ARG A 116 -10.29 -3.79 9.02
N ARG A 117 -10.90 -3.10 8.05
CA ARG A 117 -12.09 -3.60 7.34
C ARG A 117 -11.68 -4.29 6.04
N LEU A 118 -11.93 -5.58 5.97
CA LEU A 118 -11.68 -6.44 4.82
C LEU A 118 -12.91 -6.56 3.93
N THR A 119 -12.72 -6.36 2.63
CA THR A 119 -13.70 -6.64 1.59
C THR A 119 -13.15 -7.69 0.64
N LEU A 120 -13.91 -8.77 0.49
CA LEU A 120 -13.67 -9.86 -0.46
C LEU A 120 -14.89 -9.96 -1.37
N ASP A 121 -14.68 -10.15 -2.66
CA ASP A 121 -15.71 -10.54 -3.62
C ASP A 121 -15.08 -11.43 -4.69
N GLY A 122 -15.30 -12.74 -4.55
CA GLY A 122 -14.59 -13.71 -5.37
C GLY A 122 -15.05 -15.13 -5.19
N THR A 123 -14.22 -16.04 -5.66
CA THR A 123 -14.43 -17.48 -5.55
C THR A 123 -13.21 -18.17 -4.98
N ALA A 124 -13.41 -19.28 -4.30
CA ALA A 124 -12.36 -20.11 -3.72
C ALA A 124 -12.56 -21.57 -4.07
N HIS A 125 -11.52 -22.38 -4.04
CA HIS A 125 -11.69 -23.82 -4.22
C HIS A 125 -12.21 -24.50 -2.95
N LYS A 126 -11.77 -24.02 -1.78
CA LYS A 126 -12.18 -24.56 -0.48
C LYS A 126 -12.27 -23.45 0.54
N VAL A 127 -13.29 -23.52 1.40
CA VAL A 127 -13.41 -22.65 2.57
C VAL A 127 -13.59 -23.50 3.81
N ARG A 128 -12.84 -23.21 4.88
CA ARG A 128 -13.08 -23.77 6.21
C ARG A 128 -13.46 -22.66 7.16
N VAL A 129 -14.47 -22.92 7.99
CA VAL A 129 -14.93 -22.00 9.04
C VAL A 129 -14.90 -22.77 10.35
N ASN A 130 -14.08 -22.34 11.31
CA ASN A 130 -13.90 -23.00 12.60
C ASN A 130 -13.62 -24.52 12.47
N GLY A 131 -12.82 -24.89 11.45
CA GLY A 131 -12.49 -26.29 11.14
C GLY A 131 -13.51 -27.05 10.29
N VAL A 132 -14.74 -26.55 10.16
CA VAL A 132 -15.77 -27.13 9.29
C VAL A 132 -15.45 -26.79 7.85
N THR A 133 -15.26 -27.81 7.02
CA THR A 133 -14.95 -27.63 5.60
C THR A 133 -16.22 -27.50 4.78
N LEU A 134 -16.31 -26.43 4.01
CA LEU A 134 -17.28 -26.20 2.96
C LEU A 134 -16.60 -26.54 1.63
N ASP A 135 -16.70 -27.81 1.24
CA ASP A 135 -16.21 -28.33 -0.03
C ASP A 135 -17.42 -28.72 -0.88
N THR A 136 -17.48 -28.23 -2.12
CA THR A 136 -18.58 -28.53 -3.03
C THR A 136 -18.25 -29.65 -4.02
N GLY A 137 -17.11 -30.33 -3.85
CA GLY A 137 -16.72 -31.54 -4.58
C GLY A 137 -16.09 -31.31 -5.96
N SER A 138 -16.37 -30.20 -6.62
CA SER A 138 -15.71 -29.78 -7.87
C SER A 138 -15.96 -28.33 -8.28
N ALA A 139 -16.91 -27.64 -7.64
CA ALA A 139 -17.25 -26.25 -7.94
C ALA A 139 -16.47 -25.28 -7.03
N THR A 140 -16.37 -24.03 -7.49
CA THR A 140 -15.85 -22.96 -6.66
C THR A 140 -16.89 -22.49 -5.66
N VAL A 141 -16.42 -22.05 -4.50
CA VAL A 141 -17.22 -21.47 -3.42
C VAL A 141 -17.17 -19.96 -3.56
N LYS A 142 -18.32 -19.30 -3.70
CA LYS A 142 -18.39 -17.84 -3.68
C LYS A 142 -18.12 -17.34 -2.27
N VAL A 143 -17.21 -16.40 -2.13
CA VAL A 143 -16.87 -15.75 -0.86
C VAL A 143 -17.10 -14.26 -1.03
N LYS A 144 -17.89 -13.69 -0.12
CA LYS A 144 -18.13 -12.25 -0.10
C LYS A 144 -18.16 -11.71 1.31
N THR A 145 -17.43 -10.62 1.53
CA THR A 145 -17.43 -9.82 2.76
C THR A 145 -17.54 -8.34 2.40
N ALA A 146 -18.23 -7.56 3.22
CA ALA A 146 -18.38 -6.12 3.00
C ALA A 146 -17.95 -5.36 4.26
N GLY A 147 -16.65 -5.08 4.38
CA GLY A 147 -16.10 -4.33 5.50
C GLY A 147 -15.95 -5.14 6.79
N LEU A 148 -15.66 -6.44 6.68
CA LEU A 148 -15.44 -7.35 7.82
C LEU A 148 -14.30 -6.82 8.69
N ILE A 149 -14.56 -6.59 9.97
CA ILE A 149 -13.51 -6.17 10.91
C ILE A 149 -12.68 -7.40 11.24
N ILE A 150 -11.40 -7.39 10.90
CA ILE A 150 -10.48 -8.52 11.13
C ILE A 150 -9.59 -8.29 12.36
N ASP A 151 -9.37 -9.36 13.11
CA ASP A 151 -8.37 -9.42 14.18
C ASP A 151 -6.99 -9.73 13.61
N SER A 152 -6.95 -10.69 12.69
CA SER A 152 -5.74 -11.05 11.97
C SER A 152 -6.05 -11.50 10.54
N LEU A 153 -5.07 -11.34 9.66
CA LEU A 153 -5.07 -11.84 8.30
C LEU A 153 -3.68 -12.35 7.95
N ASP A 154 -3.59 -13.54 7.37
CA ASP A 154 -2.38 -14.09 6.76
C ASP A 154 -2.72 -14.57 5.35
N SER A 155 -2.20 -13.87 4.34
CA SER A 155 -2.38 -14.13 2.92
C SER A 155 -1.07 -14.67 2.35
N LYS A 156 -1.06 -15.90 1.83
CA LYS A 156 0.13 -16.54 1.25
C LYS A 156 -0.04 -16.75 -0.25
N SER A 157 1.07 -16.63 -0.97
CA SER A 157 1.11 -16.75 -2.42
C SER A 157 0.13 -15.79 -3.10
N VAL A 158 0.13 -14.53 -2.65
CA VAL A 158 -0.54 -13.41 -3.29
C VAL A 158 0.21 -13.10 -4.58
N ASP A 159 -0.44 -13.28 -5.73
CA ASP A 159 0.12 -12.99 -7.05
C ASP A 159 -0.69 -11.87 -7.72
N VAL A 160 -0.18 -10.65 -7.73
CA VAL A 160 -0.89 -9.48 -8.24
C VAL A 160 -0.07 -8.67 -9.22
N ARG A 161 -0.74 -8.17 -10.26
CA ARG A 161 -0.12 -7.26 -11.23
C ARG A 161 0.27 -5.91 -10.61
N SER A 162 -0.54 -5.42 -9.68
CA SER A 162 -0.32 -4.16 -8.98
C SER A 162 -0.73 -4.34 -7.52
N PHE A 163 0.19 -4.02 -6.62
CA PHE A 163 -0.02 -3.98 -5.18
C PHE A 163 0.06 -2.52 -4.76
N LYS A 164 -1.01 -1.97 -4.17
CA LYS A 164 -1.07 -0.55 -3.80
C LYS A 164 -1.43 -0.37 -2.34
N VAL A 165 -0.61 0.40 -1.63
CA VAL A 165 -0.92 0.92 -0.30
C VAL A 165 -0.91 2.44 -0.36
N ALA A 166 -2.00 3.07 0.06
CA ALA A 166 -2.19 4.51 -0.10
C ALA A 166 -1.30 5.35 0.84
N SER A 167 -1.08 4.87 2.05
CA SER A 167 -0.19 5.50 3.02
C SER A 167 0.38 4.44 3.93
N LEU A 168 1.71 4.37 3.94
CA LEU A 168 2.51 3.39 4.64
C LEU A 168 3.55 4.12 5.50
N ALA A 169 3.58 3.82 6.80
CA ALA A 169 4.61 4.29 7.71
C ALA A 169 5.38 3.10 8.26
N GLY A 170 6.71 3.09 8.15
CA GLY A 170 7.53 1.97 8.59
C GLY A 170 8.87 1.86 7.87
N LYS A 171 9.50 0.69 7.95
CA LYS A 171 10.76 0.40 7.26
C LYS A 171 10.50 -0.54 6.10
N LEU A 172 10.99 -0.17 4.92
CA LEU A 172 10.96 -0.96 3.69
C LEU A 172 12.39 -1.40 3.38
N ASN A 173 12.68 -2.66 3.64
CA ASN A 173 13.93 -3.27 3.20
C ASN A 173 13.80 -3.70 1.74
N LEU A 174 14.83 -3.48 0.93
CA LEU A 174 14.91 -3.91 -0.47
C LEU A 174 16.25 -4.64 -0.67
N GLN A 175 16.18 -5.94 -0.95
CA GLN A 175 17.33 -6.78 -1.32
C GLN A 175 18.50 -6.73 -0.32
N ASP A 176 18.23 -6.55 0.98
CA ASP A 176 19.24 -6.44 2.05
C ASP A 176 20.29 -5.32 1.85
N ARG A 177 20.05 -4.40 0.91
CA ARG A 177 21.00 -3.35 0.51
C ARG A 177 20.46 -1.94 0.75
N VAL A 178 19.15 -1.79 0.65
CA VAL A 178 18.49 -0.49 0.78
C VAL A 178 17.42 -0.62 1.84
N THR A 179 17.57 0.14 2.91
CA THR A 179 16.47 0.36 3.87
C THR A 179 15.91 1.75 3.63
N LEU A 180 14.62 1.82 3.31
CA LEU A 180 13.85 3.06 3.22
C LEU A 180 13.02 3.20 4.48
N THR A 181 12.98 4.40 5.05
CA THR A 181 12.02 4.74 6.10
C THR A 181 10.90 5.55 5.47
N LEU A 182 9.68 5.04 5.53
CA LEU A 182 8.49 5.66 4.97
C LEU A 182 7.74 6.39 6.10
N GLN A 183 7.28 7.61 5.83
CA GLN A 183 6.54 8.44 6.78
C GLN A 183 5.14 8.77 6.23
N SER A 184 4.27 7.76 6.12
CA SER A 184 2.92 7.89 5.53
C SER A 184 2.96 8.13 4.02
N GLU A 185 3.80 7.36 3.35
CA GLU A 185 4.04 7.46 1.91
C GLU A 185 3.27 6.36 1.17
N PRO A 186 2.70 6.63 -0.02
CA PRO A 186 2.15 5.56 -0.84
C PRO A 186 3.25 4.60 -1.30
N LEU A 187 2.91 3.31 -1.34
CA LEU A 187 3.74 2.24 -1.87
C LEU A 187 2.99 1.56 -3.02
N GLU A 188 3.61 1.49 -4.19
CA GLU A 188 3.13 0.72 -5.33
C GLU A 188 4.18 -0.31 -5.76
N MET A 189 3.76 -1.56 -5.93
CA MET A 189 4.60 -2.61 -6.48
C MET A 189 3.95 -3.24 -7.71
N THR A 190 4.76 -3.60 -8.70
CA THR A 190 4.29 -4.25 -9.93
C THR A 190 4.73 -5.70 -9.98
N ALA A 191 3.85 -6.58 -10.47
CA ALA A 191 4.05 -8.04 -10.52
C ALA A 191 4.58 -8.58 -9.17
N PHE A 192 3.80 -8.35 -8.11
CA PHE A 192 4.13 -8.78 -6.76
C PHE A 192 3.70 -10.23 -6.55
N LEU A 193 4.63 -11.05 -6.06
CA LEU A 193 4.39 -12.42 -5.61
C LEU A 193 4.91 -12.56 -4.19
N GLY A 194 4.04 -12.87 -3.22
CA GLY A 194 4.47 -12.97 -1.84
C GLY A 194 3.40 -13.31 -0.81
N THR A 195 3.70 -12.91 0.42
CA THR A 195 2.89 -13.05 1.62
C THR A 195 2.55 -11.67 2.15
N VAL A 196 1.31 -11.51 2.63
CA VAL A 196 0.80 -10.30 3.28
C VAL A 196 0.16 -10.73 4.59
N ARG A 197 0.61 -10.18 5.70
CA ARG A 197 0.07 -10.43 7.03
C ARG A 197 -0.37 -9.13 7.68
N ILE A 198 -1.49 -9.14 8.36
CA ILE A 198 -2.02 -8.01 9.13
C ILE A 198 -2.42 -8.53 10.50
N ASP A 199 -1.88 -7.94 11.56
CA ASP A 199 -2.31 -8.15 12.94
C ASP A 199 -2.41 -6.80 13.67
N GLU A 200 -1.37 -6.42 14.42
CA GLU A 200 -1.16 -5.07 14.93
C GLU A 200 -0.50 -4.17 13.87
N SER A 201 0.21 -4.78 12.91
CA SER A 201 0.87 -4.10 11.81
C SER A 201 0.71 -4.87 10.51
N LEU A 202 0.85 -4.16 9.38
CA LEU A 202 0.99 -4.77 8.08
C LEU A 202 2.43 -5.28 7.92
N TYR A 203 2.54 -6.54 7.51
CA TYR A 203 3.77 -7.20 7.09
C TYR A 203 3.60 -7.65 5.66
N ILE A 204 4.60 -7.37 4.84
CA ILE A 204 4.66 -7.82 3.46
C ILE A 204 5.99 -8.54 3.32
N GLU A 205 6.02 -9.66 2.62
CA GLU A 205 7.24 -10.39 2.25
C GLU A 205 7.06 -10.95 0.85
N GLY A 206 8.02 -10.80 -0.06
CA GLY A 206 7.80 -11.34 -1.40
C GLY A 206 8.86 -10.97 -2.42
N LYS A 207 8.42 -10.89 -3.68
CA LYS A 207 9.19 -10.41 -4.82
C LYS A 207 8.30 -9.49 -5.63
N ALA A 208 8.88 -8.42 -6.18
CA ALA A 208 8.19 -7.52 -7.09
C ALA A 208 9.11 -7.19 -8.28
N ARG A 209 8.54 -6.86 -9.43
CA ARG A 209 9.32 -6.40 -10.59
C ARG A 209 9.82 -4.96 -10.41
N ARG A 210 8.95 -4.07 -9.92
CA ARG A 210 9.27 -2.66 -9.62
C ARG A 210 8.62 -2.28 -8.30
N VAL A 211 9.29 -1.42 -7.54
CA VAL A 211 8.77 -0.82 -6.31
C VAL A 211 8.88 0.69 -6.42
N PHE A 212 7.76 1.36 -6.19
CA PHE A 212 7.63 2.81 -6.16
C PHE A 212 7.17 3.22 -4.78
N ALA A 213 7.93 4.11 -4.15
CA ALA A 213 7.50 4.84 -2.97
C ALA A 213 7.64 6.33 -3.30
N SER A 214 6.70 7.17 -2.87
CA SER A 214 6.81 8.63 -3.04
C SER A 214 6.62 9.37 -1.70
N GLY A 215 7.58 10.23 -1.35
CA GLY A 215 7.44 11.14 -0.23
C GLY A 215 8.63 12.09 -0.09
N GLN A 216 8.46 13.12 0.74
CA GLN A 216 9.39 14.25 0.80
C GLN A 216 10.66 13.97 1.61
N ASP A 217 10.69 12.90 2.42
CA ASP A 217 11.75 12.61 3.39
C ASP A 217 12.44 11.25 3.15
N PHE A 218 12.85 10.98 1.91
CA PHE A 218 13.65 9.80 1.60
C PHE A 218 15.05 9.86 2.24
N ARG A 219 15.23 9.16 3.37
CA ARG A 219 16.56 8.78 3.85
C ARG A 219 16.89 7.37 3.37
N THR A 220 17.66 7.28 2.28
CA THR A 220 18.25 6.03 1.83
C THR A 220 19.45 5.72 2.71
N VAL A 221 19.37 4.67 3.53
CA VAL A 221 20.54 4.10 4.19
C VAL A 221 21.01 2.93 3.33
N VAL A 222 22.18 3.07 2.71
CA VAL A 222 22.88 1.98 2.04
C VAL A 222 23.81 1.38 3.09
N SER A 223 23.54 0.13 3.47
CA SER A 223 24.41 -0.65 4.35
C SER A 223 25.43 -1.45 3.55
#